data_AF-A0A3D4H3A3-F1
#
_entry.id   AF-A0A3D4H3A3-F1
#
_cell.length_a   1.000
_cell.length_b   1.000
_cell.length_c   1.000
_cell.angle_alpha   90.00
_cell.angle_beta   90.00
_cell.angle_gamma   90.00
#
_symmetry.space_group_name_H-M   'P 1'
#
loop_
_entity.id
_entity.type
_entity.pdbx_description
1 polymer ?
#
loop_
_entity_poly.entity_id
_entity_poly.type
_entity_poly.pdbx_seq_one_letter_code
_entity_poly.pdbx_strand_id
1 'polypeptide(L)'
;MDVSNEAMARGEERYNIYCAVCHGAAGDGDSMTKKYGMLTVANLIDQRLVDYSDGQLYDVVKNGKGLMLGYADRLSVEDRWNVVLYVRALQRAANGSVDDLAPAIREELGL
;
A
#
# COMPACT_ATOMS: atom_id res chain seq x y z
N MET A 1 -6.27 15.37 2.95
CA MET A 1 -5.00 15.29 2.22
C MET A 1 -5.36 15.29 0.77
N ASP A 2 -4.70 16.14 -0.02
CA ASP A 2 -4.97 16.21 -1.45
C ASP A 2 -4.27 15.05 -2.14
N VAL A 3 -5.00 14.36 -3.01
CA VAL A 3 -4.42 13.32 -3.86
C VAL A 3 -3.71 14.04 -5.00
N SER A 4 -2.38 14.02 -4.99
CA SER A 4 -1.53 14.64 -6.02
C SER A 4 -0.41 13.71 -6.45
N ASN A 5 0.23 14.01 -7.58
CA ASN A 5 1.39 13.25 -8.07
C ASN A 5 2.57 13.34 -7.10
N GLU A 6 2.76 14.49 -6.46
CA GLU A 6 3.81 14.71 -5.45
C GLU A 6 3.54 13.86 -4.21
N ALA A 7 2.30 13.83 -3.71
CA ALA A 7 1.91 12.99 -2.57
C ALA A 7 2.07 11.50 -2.90
N MET A 8 1.71 11.09 -4.12
CA MET A 8 1.90 9.72 -4.60
C MET A 8 3.37 9.33 -4.68
N ALA A 9 4.22 10.15 -5.31
CA ALA A 9 5.65 9.92 -5.43
C ALA A 9 6.33 9.89 -4.05
N ARG A 10 5.88 10.74 -3.13
CA ARG A 10 6.35 10.72 -1.75
C ARG A 10 5.91 9.45 -1.02
N GLY A 11 4.67 9.01 -1.22
CA GLY A 11 4.15 7.77 -0.68
C GLY A 11 4.95 6.55 -1.15
N GLU A 12 5.24 6.49 -2.45
CA GLU A 12 6.09 5.47 -3.07
C GLU A 12 7.49 5.44 -2.46
N GLU A 13 8.15 6.60 -2.37
CA GLU A 13 9.48 6.73 -1.76
C GLU A 13 9.49 6.16 -0.33
N ARG A 14 8.52 6.56 0.48
CA ARG A 14 8.41 6.13 1.88
C ARG A 14 8.05 4.65 2.01
N TYR A 15 7.15 4.15 1.16
CA TYR A 15 6.81 2.73 1.13
C TYR A 15 8.03 1.86 0.78
N ASN A 16 8.79 2.26 -0.24
CA ASN A 16 9.97 1.51 -0.67
C ASN A 16 11.08 1.48 0.40
N ILE A 17 11.25 2.56 1.16
CA ILE A 17 12.23 2.63 2.25
C ILE A 17 11.80 1.78 3.46
N TYR A 18 10.55 1.86 3.89
CA TYR A 18 10.13 1.36 5.20
C TYR A 18 9.28 0.09 5.16
N CYS A 19 8.55 -0.15 4.08
CA CYS A 19 7.48 -1.14 4.00
C CYS A 19 7.82 -2.30 3.06
N ALA A 20 8.33 -2.00 1.86
CA ALA A 20 8.57 -2.98 0.79
C ALA A 20 9.55 -4.08 1.19
N VAL A 21 10.50 -3.80 2.08
CA VAL A 21 11.45 -4.81 2.60
C VAL A 21 10.73 -6.00 3.23
N CYS A 22 9.56 -5.79 3.84
CA CYS A 22 8.75 -6.85 4.42
C CYS A 22 7.57 -7.22 3.51
N HIS A 23 6.84 -6.23 3.01
CA HIS A 23 5.58 -6.43 2.30
C HIS A 23 5.71 -6.65 0.78
N GLY A 24 6.94 -6.63 0.25
CA GLY A 24 7.20 -6.74 -1.19
C GLY A 24 6.99 -5.40 -1.90
N ALA A 25 7.63 -5.19 -3.04
CA ALA A 25 7.46 -3.96 -3.82
C ALA A 25 6.03 -3.83 -4.39
N ALA A 26 5.39 -4.97 -4.71
CA ALA A 26 4.02 -5.04 -5.19
C ALA A 26 2.97 -5.08 -4.05
N GLY A 27 3.40 -5.13 -2.78
CA GLY A 27 2.50 -5.31 -1.64
C GLY A 27 1.92 -6.72 -1.48
N ASP A 28 2.39 -7.70 -2.24
CA ASP A 28 1.94 -9.10 -2.24
C ASP A 28 2.45 -9.92 -1.03
N GLY A 29 3.22 -9.28 -0.14
CA GLY A 29 3.88 -9.94 0.98
C GLY A 29 5.05 -10.82 0.54
N ASP A 30 5.42 -10.85 -0.75
CA ASP A 30 6.55 -11.61 -1.26
C ASP A 30 7.82 -10.75 -1.27
N SER A 31 8.64 -10.92 -0.23
CA SER A 31 9.86 -10.15 -0.05
C SER A 31 11.02 -11.02 0.43
N MET A 32 12.21 -10.42 0.45
CA MET A 32 13.42 -11.09 0.91
C MET A 32 13.32 -11.58 2.36
N THR A 33 12.45 -11.01 3.21
CA THR A 33 12.31 -11.44 4.60
C THR A 33 11.68 -12.83 4.76
N LYS A 34 10.90 -13.31 3.78
CA LYS A 34 10.40 -14.70 3.76
C LYS A 34 11.55 -15.71 3.79
N LYS A 35 12.66 -15.41 3.09
CA LYS A 35 13.87 -16.27 3.09
C LYS A 35 14.55 -16.35 4.45
N TYR A 36 14.26 -15.40 5.33
CA TYR A 36 14.76 -15.34 6.71
C TYR A 36 13.72 -15.75 7.75
N GLY A 37 12.64 -16.42 7.34
CA GLY A 37 11.66 -17.02 8.25
C GLY A 37 10.49 -16.12 8.65
N MET A 38 10.37 -14.91 8.08
CA MET A 38 9.19 -14.05 8.29
C MET A 38 8.02 -14.49 7.40
N LEU A 39 7.43 -15.64 7.71
CA LEU A 39 6.42 -16.30 6.86
C LEU A 39 5.01 -15.70 6.99
N THR A 40 4.77 -14.84 7.98
CA THR A 40 3.45 -14.30 8.30
C THR A 40 3.30 -12.82 7.94
N VAL A 41 4.19 -12.27 7.11
CA VAL A 41 4.05 -10.89 6.64
C VAL A 41 2.78 -10.80 5.78
N ALA A 42 1.96 -9.80 6.06
CA ALA A 42 0.67 -9.66 5.39
C ALA A 42 0.85 -9.30 3.90
N ASN A 43 0.07 -9.96 3.06
CA ASN A 43 -0.22 -9.52 1.71
C ASN A 43 -1.19 -8.32 1.79
N LEU A 44 -0.71 -7.12 1.44
CA LEU A 44 -1.46 -5.86 1.52
C LEU A 44 -2.54 -5.72 0.45
N ILE A 45 -2.48 -6.52 -0.62
CA ILE A 45 -3.46 -6.54 -1.71
C ILE A 45 -4.56 -7.60 -1.51
N ASP A 46 -4.51 -8.39 -0.44
CA ASP A 46 -5.60 -9.29 -0.05
C ASP A 46 -6.89 -8.50 0.25
N GLN A 47 -8.04 -9.01 -0.21
CA GLN A 47 -9.35 -8.35 -0.04
C GLN A 47 -9.63 -7.95 1.41
N ARG A 48 -9.27 -8.80 2.38
CA ARG A 48 -9.42 -8.52 3.82
C ARG A 48 -8.75 -7.21 4.25
N LEU A 49 -7.62 -6.84 3.65
CA LEU A 49 -6.90 -5.58 3.92
C LEU A 49 -7.30 -4.45 2.98
N VAL A 50 -7.81 -4.75 1.79
CA VAL A 50 -8.51 -3.77 0.95
C VAL A 50 -9.72 -3.20 1.69
N ASP A 51 -10.46 -4.06 2.40
CA ASP A 51 -11.67 -3.68 3.16
C ASP A 51 -11.38 -2.87 4.43
N TYR A 52 -10.11 -2.70 4.83
CA TYR A 52 -9.78 -1.80 5.93
C TYR A 52 -10.13 -0.38 5.53
N SER A 53 -10.56 0.44 6.48
CA SER A 53 -10.63 1.88 6.27
C SER A 53 -9.23 2.51 6.22
N ASP A 54 -9.11 3.68 5.60
CA ASP A 54 -7.82 4.39 5.54
C ASP A 54 -7.27 4.70 6.93
N GLY A 55 -8.15 4.97 7.90
CA GLY A 55 -7.78 5.16 9.31
C GLY A 55 -7.21 3.91 9.96
N GLN A 56 -7.71 2.72 9.61
CA GLN A 56 -7.15 1.45 10.10
C GLN A 56 -5.77 1.18 9.49
N LEU A 57 -5.57 1.48 8.20
CA LEU A 57 -4.24 1.38 7.59
C LEU A 57 -3.26 2.36 8.23
N TYR A 58 -3.69 3.61 8.42
CA TYR A 58 -2.90 4.64 9.09
C TYR A 58 -2.50 4.23 10.52
N ASP A 59 -3.45 3.67 11.28
CA ASP A 59 -3.20 3.19 12.65
C ASP A 59 -2.15 2.08 12.68
N VAL A 60 -2.21 1.12 11.75
CA VAL A 60 -1.20 0.06 11.62
C VAL A 60 0.17 0.63 11.26
N VAL A 61 0.26 1.58 10.32
CA VAL A 61 1.55 2.23 9.99
C VAL A 61 2.10 2.99 11.19
N LYS A 62 1.25 3.70 11.93
CA LYS A 62 1.63 4.48 13.11
C LYS A 62 2.07 3.61 14.27
N ASN A 63 1.22 2.68 14.69
CA ASN A 63 1.30 1.97 15.96
C ASN A 63 1.77 0.51 15.82
N GLY A 64 1.84 -0.02 14.61
CA GLY A 64 2.15 -1.43 14.35
C GLY A 64 0.95 -2.35 14.57
N LYS A 65 1.14 -3.64 14.29
CA LYS A 65 0.14 -4.69 14.53
C LYS A 65 0.80 -6.06 14.61
N GLY A 66 0.55 -6.79 15.70
CA GLY A 66 1.19 -8.09 15.94
C GLY A 66 2.71 -7.93 16.00
N LEU A 67 3.44 -8.60 15.10
CA LEU A 67 4.89 -8.50 14.99
C LEU A 67 5.38 -7.28 14.19
N MET A 68 4.48 -6.58 13.48
CA MET A 68 4.84 -5.37 12.73
C MET A 68 5.03 -4.21 13.70
N LEU A 69 6.22 -3.59 13.65
CA LEU A 69 6.53 -2.40 14.43
C LEU A 69 5.78 -1.17 13.90
N GLY A 70 5.47 -0.22 14.79
CA GLY A 70 4.99 1.10 14.41
C GLY A 70 6.11 2.01 13.91
N TYR A 71 5.77 2.98 13.07
CA TYR A 71 6.71 3.91 12.44
C TYR A 71 6.45 5.38 12.82
N ALA A 72 5.73 5.64 13.92
CA ALA A 72 5.43 7.02 14.36
C ALA A 72 6.67 7.87 14.67
N ASP A 73 7.80 7.25 15.02
CA ASP A 73 9.10 7.87 15.27
C ASP A 73 9.91 8.16 14.00
N ARG A 74 9.54 7.54 12.87
CA ARG A 74 10.28 7.62 11.59
C ARG A 74 9.52 8.34 10.49
N LEU A 75 8.19 8.34 10.57
CA LEU A 75 7.31 8.94 9.57
C LEU A 75 6.52 10.11 10.18
N SER A 76 6.55 11.25 9.49
CA SER A 76 5.68 12.38 9.82
C SER A 76 4.19 11.97 9.69
N VAL A 77 3.28 12.79 10.22
CA VAL A 77 1.83 12.54 10.03
C VAL A 77 1.48 12.50 8.54
N GLU A 78 2.06 13.42 7.76
CA GLU A 78 1.87 13.50 6.32
C GLU A 78 2.45 12.28 5.59
N ASP A 79 3.70 11.88 5.88
CA ASP A 79 4.32 10.73 5.24
C ASP A 79 3.54 9.43 5.51
N ARG A 80 2.93 9.28 6.70
CA ARG A 80 2.06 8.13 7.00
C ARG A 80 0.83 8.08 6.10
N TRP A 81 0.19 9.23 5.87
CA TRP A 81 -0.95 9.31 4.96
C TRP A 81 -0.53 9.10 3.49
N ASN A 82 0.64 9.61 3.09
CA ASN A 82 1.19 9.36 1.75
C ASN A 82 1.48 7.86 1.54
N VAL A 83 1.99 7.16 2.56
CA VAL A 83 2.16 5.69 2.51
C VAL A 83 0.80 4.99 2.35
N VAL A 84 -0.23 5.41 3.09
CA VAL A 84 -1.59 4.85 2.94
C VAL A 84 -2.11 5.09 1.51
N LEU A 85 -1.91 6.29 0.95
CA LEU A 85 -2.26 6.61 -0.43
C LEU A 85 -1.57 5.66 -1.42
N TYR A 86 -0.27 5.41 -1.26
CA TYR A 86 0.46 4.48 -2.13
C TYR A 86 0.01 3.03 -1.96
N VAL A 87 -0.30 2.58 -0.73
CA VAL A 87 -0.90 1.25 -0.51
C VAL A 87 -2.23 1.11 -1.24
N ARG A 88 -3.07 2.16 -1.28
CA ARG A 88 -4.31 2.14 -2.08
C ARG A 88 -4.04 2.06 -3.58
N ALA A 89 -3.00 2.70 -4.07
CA ALA A 89 -2.58 2.58 -5.45
C ALA A 89 -2.18 1.12 -5.79
N LEU A 90 -1.40 0.46 -4.93
CA LEU A 90 -1.04 -0.95 -5.09
C LEU A 90 -2.27 -1.86 -5.09
N GLN A 91 -3.22 -1.63 -4.18
CA GLN A 91 -4.47 -2.40 -4.12
C GLN A 91 -5.30 -2.26 -5.40
N ARG A 92 -5.40 -1.04 -5.96
CA ARG A 92 -6.08 -0.80 -7.24
C ARG A 92 -5.33 -1.39 -8.42
N ALA A 93 -3.99 -1.35 -8.42
CA ALA A 93 -3.20 -1.95 -9.48
C ALA A 93 -3.34 -3.49 -9.52
N ALA A 94 -3.44 -4.12 -8.35
CA ALA A 94 -3.58 -5.57 -8.25
C ALA A 94 -5.01 -6.09 -8.49
N ASN A 95 -6.02 -5.35 -8.02
CA ASN A 95 -7.42 -5.78 -8.02
C ASN A 95 -8.32 -4.98 -8.97
N GLY A 96 -7.73 -4.12 -9.80
CA GLY A 96 -8.46 -3.31 -10.77
C GLY A 96 -9.19 -4.17 -11.80
N SER A 97 -10.34 -3.67 -12.23
CA SER A 97 -11.18 -4.29 -13.24
C SER A 97 -11.39 -3.34 -14.41
N VAL A 98 -11.90 -3.88 -15.52
CA VAL A 98 -12.35 -3.06 -16.67
C VAL A 98 -13.39 -2.03 -16.23
N ASP A 99 -14.17 -2.35 -15.19
CA ASP A 99 -15.19 -1.46 -14.66
C ASP A 99 -14.66 -0.21 -13.97
N ASP A 100 -13.37 -0.18 -13.63
CA ASP A 100 -12.71 1.00 -13.06
C ASP A 100 -12.30 2.03 -14.14
N LEU A 101 -12.32 1.63 -15.41
CA LEU A 101 -11.92 2.49 -16.52
C LEU A 101 -13.09 3.38 -16.97
N ALA A 102 -12.78 4.62 -17.39
CA ALA A 102 -13.75 5.48 -18.05
C ALA A 102 -14.23 4.84 -19.37
N PRO A 103 -15.49 5.02 -19.79
CA PRO A 103 -16.01 4.39 -21.01
C PRO A 103 -15.15 4.64 -22.25
N ALA A 104 -14.63 5.86 -22.43
CA ALA A 104 -13.75 6.19 -23.56
C ALA A 104 -12.44 5.38 -23.56
N ILE A 105 -11.88 5.07 -22.39
CA ILE A 105 -10.67 4.26 -22.26
C ILE A 105 -10.99 2.80 -22.59
N ARG A 106 -12.17 2.29 -22.20
CA ARG A 106 -12.59 0.92 -22.56
C ARG A 106 -12.74 0.77 -24.07
N GLU A 107 -13.39 1.74 -24.71
CA GLU A 107 -13.57 1.76 -26.17
C GLU A 107 -12.23 1.79 -26.91
N GLU A 108 -11.26 2.61 -26.47
CA GLU A 108 -9.90 2.65 -27.03
C GLU A 108 -9.18 1.30 -26.90
N LEU A 109 -9.40 0.59 -25.79
CA LEU A 109 -8.80 -0.72 -25.52
C LEU A 109 -9.58 -1.89 -26.14
N GLY A 110 -10.72 -1.64 -26.81
CA GLY A 110 -11.58 -2.66 -27.41
C GLY A 110 -12.31 -3.55 -26.40
N LEU A 111 -12.61 -2.99 -25.22
CA LEU A 111 -13.30 -3.65 -24.09
C LEU A 111 -14.78 -3.26 -24.00
#